data_AF-A0A644VKK1-F1
#
_entry.id   AF-A0A644VKK1-F1
#
_cell.length_a   1.000
_cell.length_b   1.000
_cell.length_c   1.000
_cell.angle_alpha   90.00
_cell.angle_beta   90.00
_cell.angle_gamma   90.00
#
_symmetry.space_group_name_H-M   'P 1'
#
loop_
_entity.id
_entity.type
_entity.pdbx_description
1 polymer ?
#
loop_
_entity_poly.entity_id
_entity_poly.type
_entity_poly.pdbx_seq_one_letter_code
_entity_poly.pdbx_strand_id
1 'polypeptide(L)'
;MNRKLKCITLIITTILILFCGCENKDNDVLKIELSQTETYDFPSVTSEDYEAVEPLTVTVKNTGSAATGKLSIVLDGAAASDFEISVNSIADIAPGQTATFTVAPKTGLTFGDYLATVYVAGKGIPEQKFDIRFVVTELVVDAVNIVSPPTKLTYGIGEPLDLAGLVVNATVDGNTVPLEVKEEYLRYDFSTAGVQKVGIAVGSAPVQEFEVTVLNLAERIKSALGKTETIIVYASEVVPNTPEELYMNINVANTTITLTTPTGSTEERIIKKGDTGYLFNINGAGGSVKLILEGYVTLQGWAKPDYGGTDEFNNNNPLIYLHDFGVMEMKGHSKITGNAQAKNTTDAVIGGAVLLKNDAELILDEHAQISNNWVVNQGTGITYGGAFYLAARSTVRIKGNAKVSNNTSLHIGGNAYGGVAAFEDNSTIYMEGGEMSNNVAQSTTGVAGGGALQLIPGSCKFIFSGGTLKDNKVKFITSGRGSAINAGHAQAVIISGSASIPPGSEDITTDANGKTDSKNALSLGANGNSFFPVNINGTLSTTSKITIDLQTTTGTVDYSKPILKNYNDGDPIAYTDNAPVSIFELRNLVNYSAHTITSLADKKINADGTIGDK
;
A
#
# COMPACT_ATOMS: atom_id res chain seq x y z
N MET A 1 -18.77 -32.88 107.87
CA MET A 1 -17.82 -32.35 108.86
C MET A 1 -17.37 -30.98 108.38
N ASN A 2 -17.72 -29.93 109.15
CA ASN A 2 -17.19 -28.55 109.10
C ASN A 2 -17.42 -27.74 107.81
N ARG A 3 -17.72 -26.44 107.82
CA ARG A 3 -17.97 -25.37 108.81
C ARG A 3 -18.62 -24.26 107.97
N LYS A 4 -19.78 -23.71 108.34
CA LYS A 4 -20.01 -22.56 109.24
C LYS A 4 -19.26 -21.26 108.88
N LEU A 5 -20.02 -20.17 108.98
CA LEU A 5 -19.71 -18.73 109.22
C LEU A 5 -19.51 -17.85 107.97
N LYS A 6 -20.47 -16.98 107.60
CA LYS A 6 -20.90 -15.67 108.19
C LYS A 6 -19.75 -14.66 108.31
N CYS A 7 -19.77 -13.55 107.54
CA CYS A 7 -20.16 -12.18 107.97
C CYS A 7 -19.67 -11.06 107.00
N ILE A 8 -20.38 -9.91 106.96
CA ILE A 8 -19.95 -8.51 106.64
C ILE A 8 -20.17 -7.91 105.21
N THR A 9 -21.22 -7.08 105.13
CA THR A 9 -21.33 -5.66 104.68
C THR A 9 -20.97 -5.14 103.26
N LEU A 10 -22.04 -4.69 102.56
CA LEU A 10 -22.26 -3.53 101.64
C LEU A 10 -21.62 -3.44 100.22
N ILE A 11 -22.50 -3.08 99.25
CA ILE A 11 -22.30 -2.45 97.90
C ILE A 11 -22.40 -3.36 96.63
N ILE A 12 -23.47 -3.10 95.85
CA ILE A 12 -23.71 -3.14 94.37
C ILE A 12 -23.20 -4.35 93.53
N THR A 13 -24.14 -4.93 92.75
CA THR A 13 -24.07 -5.49 91.36
C THR A 13 -24.69 -6.90 91.21
N THR A 14 -25.91 -6.90 90.64
CA THR A 14 -26.51 -7.77 89.60
C THR A 14 -26.42 -9.32 89.63
N ILE A 15 -27.59 -9.94 89.39
CA ILE A 15 -27.89 -11.07 88.46
C ILE A 15 -28.73 -12.22 89.07
N LEU A 16 -29.87 -12.46 88.37
CA LEU A 16 -30.73 -13.64 88.27
C LEU A 16 -31.79 -13.92 89.36
N ILE A 17 -33.04 -13.57 89.03
CA ILE A 17 -34.17 -14.48 89.23
C ILE A 17 -35.02 -14.49 87.95
N LEU A 18 -35.16 -15.70 87.41
CA LEU A 18 -36.05 -16.16 86.36
C LEU A 18 -37.44 -15.48 86.41
N PHE A 19 -37.81 -14.80 85.32
CA PHE A 19 -39.21 -14.65 84.95
C PHE A 19 -39.47 -15.52 83.71
N CYS A 20 -40.48 -16.38 83.87
CA CYS A 20 -41.06 -17.22 82.85
C CYS A 20 -41.41 -16.39 81.60
N GLY A 21 -41.06 -16.93 80.44
CA GLY A 21 -41.31 -16.31 79.15
C GLY A 21 -42.78 -16.03 78.91
N CYS A 22 -43.06 -14.77 78.61
CA CYS A 22 -43.91 -14.38 77.50
C CYS A 22 -43.03 -13.47 76.64
N GLU A 23 -42.33 -14.05 75.67
CA GLU A 23 -41.83 -13.26 74.54
C GLU A 23 -43.03 -12.57 73.91
N ASN A 24 -43.07 -11.24 74.03
CA ASN A 24 -43.87 -10.46 73.09
C ASN A 24 -43.36 -10.86 71.71
N LYS A 25 -44.23 -11.43 70.88
CA LYS A 25 -43.98 -11.51 69.45
C LYS A 25 -43.87 -10.07 68.97
N ASP A 26 -42.65 -9.56 68.86
CA ASP A 26 -42.39 -8.39 68.02
C ASP A 26 -42.98 -8.76 66.66
N ASN A 27 -44.00 -8.02 66.22
CA ASN A 27 -44.55 -8.23 64.89
C ASN A 27 -43.42 -7.89 63.91
N ASP A 28 -42.90 -8.90 63.20
CA ASP A 28 -41.97 -8.71 62.10
C ASP A 28 -42.54 -7.67 61.12
N VAL A 29 -41.93 -6.48 61.07
CA VAL A 29 -42.31 -5.42 60.14
C VAL A 29 -41.45 -5.58 58.90
N LEU A 30 -42.06 -5.85 57.77
CA LEU A 30 -41.41 -5.90 56.46
C LEU A 30 -41.63 -4.56 55.74
N LYS A 31 -40.56 -3.78 55.56
CA LYS A 31 -40.63 -2.45 54.94
C LYS A 31 -39.36 -2.14 54.18
N ILE A 32 -39.51 -1.55 52.99
CA ILE A 32 -38.40 -1.04 52.20
C ILE A 32 -38.60 0.45 51.92
N GLU A 33 -37.50 1.15 51.68
CA GLU A 33 -37.47 2.52 51.17
C GLU A 33 -36.51 2.57 49.97
N LEU A 34 -36.93 3.29 48.93
CA LEU A 34 -36.11 3.53 47.73
C LEU A 34 -35.43 4.89 47.85
N SER A 35 -34.21 5.01 47.32
CA SER A 35 -33.54 6.31 47.21
C SER A 35 -34.18 7.22 46.15
N GLN A 36 -34.96 6.66 45.23
CA GLN A 36 -35.75 7.38 44.23
C GLN A 36 -37.23 7.08 44.44
N THR A 37 -38.03 8.13 44.65
CA THR A 37 -39.49 8.03 44.86
C THR A 37 -40.30 8.95 43.96
N GLU A 38 -39.66 9.98 43.40
CA GLU A 38 -40.25 10.87 42.41
C GLU A 38 -39.91 10.40 40.99
N THR A 39 -40.55 10.98 39.98
CA THR A 39 -40.15 10.76 38.58
C THR A 39 -38.70 11.17 38.38
N TYR A 40 -37.92 10.31 37.71
CA TYR A 40 -36.57 10.63 37.29
C TYR A 40 -36.54 10.89 35.78
N ASP A 41 -36.26 12.13 35.40
CA ASP A 41 -36.02 12.52 34.01
C ASP A 41 -34.54 12.31 33.68
N PHE A 42 -34.25 11.36 32.78
CA PHE A 42 -32.94 11.26 32.16
C PHE A 42 -32.66 12.49 31.29
N PRO A 43 -31.39 12.92 31.14
CA PRO A 43 -31.04 14.00 30.21
C PRO A 43 -31.58 13.71 28.79
N SER A 44 -32.33 14.65 28.22
CA SER A 44 -32.87 14.52 26.87
C SER A 44 -31.78 14.62 25.80
N VAL A 45 -31.99 13.99 24.64
CA VAL A 45 -31.07 14.00 23.50
C VAL A 45 -31.77 14.50 22.24
N THR A 46 -30.99 14.99 21.27
CA THR A 46 -31.53 15.61 20.03
C THR A 46 -31.20 14.84 18.74
N SER A 47 -30.79 13.59 18.85
CA SER A 47 -30.41 12.69 17.75
C SER A 47 -30.82 11.26 18.10
N GLU A 48 -31.12 10.41 17.12
CA GLU A 48 -31.38 8.97 17.32
C GLU A 48 -30.07 8.18 17.54
N ASP A 49 -28.93 8.74 17.11
CA ASP A 49 -27.58 8.15 17.24
C ASP A 49 -26.83 8.67 18.49
N TYR A 50 -27.54 8.83 19.61
CA TYR A 50 -26.95 9.32 20.85
C TYR A 50 -26.13 8.24 21.56
N GLU A 51 -25.07 8.68 22.25
CA GLU A 51 -24.27 7.84 23.14
C GLU A 51 -25.10 7.35 24.34
N ALA A 52 -24.69 6.21 24.92
CA ALA A 52 -25.37 5.63 26.06
C ALA A 52 -25.49 6.62 27.24
N VAL A 53 -26.71 6.79 27.75
CA VAL A 53 -27.01 7.68 28.87
C VAL A 53 -26.54 7.05 30.19
N GLU A 54 -25.98 7.86 31.08
CA GLU A 54 -25.53 7.40 32.39
C GLU A 54 -26.67 6.72 33.18
N PRO A 55 -26.50 5.47 33.65
CA PRO A 55 -27.55 4.77 34.38
C PRO A 55 -27.90 5.41 35.73
N LEU A 56 -29.19 5.51 36.03
CA LEU A 56 -29.67 5.85 37.36
C LEU A 56 -29.38 4.71 38.33
N THR A 57 -28.64 4.98 39.40
CA THR A 57 -28.42 4.02 40.50
C THR A 57 -29.48 4.21 41.60
N VAL A 58 -30.24 3.15 41.88
CA VAL A 58 -31.28 3.15 42.92
C VAL A 58 -30.84 2.27 44.08
N THR A 59 -30.90 2.83 45.30
CA THR A 59 -30.65 2.10 46.54
C THR A 59 -31.97 1.65 47.15
N VAL A 60 -32.07 0.37 47.46
CA VAL A 60 -33.17 -0.23 48.22
C VAL A 60 -32.68 -0.48 49.64
N LYS A 61 -33.32 0.15 50.63
CA LYS A 61 -32.99 -0.01 52.05
C LYS A 61 -34.08 -0.78 52.77
N ASN A 62 -33.71 -1.81 53.52
CA ASN A 62 -34.63 -2.46 54.45
C ASN A 62 -34.75 -1.61 55.73
N THR A 63 -35.92 -0.99 55.93
CA THR A 63 -36.25 -0.19 57.12
C THR A 63 -37.18 -0.91 58.10
N GLY A 64 -37.53 -2.17 57.79
CA GLY A 64 -38.26 -3.07 58.65
C GLY A 64 -37.40 -3.72 59.74
N SER A 65 -38.06 -4.49 60.60
CA SER A 65 -37.42 -5.29 61.66
C SER A 65 -37.07 -6.72 61.24
N ALA A 66 -37.57 -7.18 60.08
CA ALA A 66 -37.31 -8.51 59.53
C ALA A 66 -36.65 -8.46 58.14
N ALA A 67 -35.99 -9.55 57.74
CA ALA A 67 -35.33 -9.65 56.45
C ALA A 67 -36.36 -9.66 55.29
N THR A 68 -36.06 -9.01 54.16
CA THR A 68 -37.06 -8.73 53.11
C THR A 68 -37.55 -9.97 52.35
N GLY A 69 -36.80 -11.06 52.39
CA GLY A 69 -36.85 -12.09 51.36
C GLY A 69 -36.44 -11.55 49.99
N LYS A 70 -36.61 -12.36 48.95
CA LYS A 70 -36.33 -11.96 47.56
C LYS A 70 -37.28 -10.83 47.13
N LEU A 71 -36.72 -9.75 46.60
CA LEU A 71 -37.45 -8.65 45.97
C LEU A 71 -37.46 -8.83 44.44
N SER A 72 -38.59 -8.56 43.81
CA SER A 72 -38.74 -8.49 42.35
C SER A 72 -38.65 -7.04 41.90
N ILE A 73 -37.95 -6.80 40.80
CA ILE A 73 -37.93 -5.49 40.14
C ILE A 73 -38.50 -5.66 38.73
N VAL A 74 -39.50 -4.85 38.41
CA VAL A 74 -40.25 -4.93 37.16
C VAL A 74 -40.37 -3.54 36.55
N LEU A 75 -40.10 -3.45 35.25
CA LEU A 75 -40.46 -2.29 34.43
C LEU A 75 -41.84 -2.53 33.82
N ASP A 76 -42.70 -1.52 33.89
CA ASP A 76 -44.02 -1.52 33.29
C ASP A 76 -44.31 -0.17 32.62
N GLY A 77 -45.36 -0.12 31.80
CA GLY A 77 -45.68 1.01 30.94
C GLY A 77 -45.32 0.76 29.47
N ALA A 78 -45.83 1.64 28.60
CA ALA A 78 -45.72 1.48 27.15
C ALA A 78 -44.25 1.47 26.66
N ALA A 79 -43.37 2.21 27.34
CA ALA A 79 -41.94 2.29 27.00
C ALA A 79 -41.06 1.35 27.86
N ALA A 80 -41.62 0.39 28.60
CA ALA A 80 -40.84 -0.48 29.49
C ALA A 80 -39.74 -1.27 28.76
N SER A 81 -39.99 -1.66 27.50
CA SER A 81 -39.01 -2.35 26.66
C SER A 81 -37.86 -1.47 26.22
N ASP A 82 -37.96 -0.15 26.37
CA ASP A 82 -36.99 0.84 25.90
C ASP A 82 -35.96 1.20 26.98
N PHE A 83 -36.12 0.65 28.18
CA PHE A 83 -35.18 0.73 29.27
C PHE A 83 -34.52 -0.62 29.55
N GLU A 84 -33.30 -0.58 30.06
CA GLU A 84 -32.57 -1.74 30.55
C GLU A 84 -32.37 -1.63 32.06
N ILE A 85 -32.60 -2.74 32.77
CA ILE A 85 -32.35 -2.86 34.20
C ILE A 85 -31.25 -3.89 34.45
N SER A 86 -30.28 -3.54 35.31
CA SER A 86 -29.13 -4.41 35.62
C SER A 86 -29.51 -5.76 36.25
N VAL A 87 -30.59 -5.80 37.04
CA VAL A 87 -31.11 -7.00 37.68
C VAL A 87 -32.64 -6.95 37.79
N ASN A 88 -33.30 -8.09 37.61
CA ASN A 88 -34.76 -8.21 37.77
C ASN A 88 -35.18 -8.64 39.19
N SER A 89 -34.22 -8.88 40.08
CA SER A 89 -34.48 -9.21 41.48
C SER A 89 -33.29 -8.91 42.36
N ILE A 90 -33.58 -8.58 43.62
CA ILE A 90 -32.58 -8.47 44.69
C ILE A 90 -32.80 -9.65 45.64
N ALA A 91 -31.71 -10.22 46.12
CA ALA A 91 -31.77 -11.26 47.15
C ALA A 91 -32.33 -10.71 48.47
N ASP A 92 -32.31 -11.53 49.51
CA ASP A 92 -32.71 -11.11 50.85
C ASP A 92 -31.84 -9.96 51.38
N ILE A 93 -32.47 -8.89 51.89
CA ILE A 93 -31.80 -7.76 52.53
C ILE A 93 -32.06 -7.82 54.03
N ALA A 94 -31.01 -8.02 54.82
CA ALA A 94 -31.11 -8.03 56.28
C ALA A 94 -31.57 -6.66 56.84
N PRO A 95 -32.20 -6.61 58.03
CA PRO A 95 -32.65 -5.35 58.65
C PRO A 95 -31.54 -4.29 58.71
N GLY A 96 -31.86 -3.08 58.24
CA GLY A 96 -30.94 -1.94 58.22
C GLY A 96 -29.89 -1.95 57.10
N GLN A 97 -29.80 -3.02 56.30
CA GLN A 97 -28.89 -3.12 55.15
C GLN A 97 -29.50 -2.55 53.87
N THR A 98 -28.67 -2.39 52.84
CA THR A 98 -29.06 -1.88 51.52
C THR A 98 -28.59 -2.80 50.40
N ALA A 99 -29.24 -2.67 49.25
CA ALA A 99 -28.80 -3.21 47.97
C ALA A 99 -29.04 -2.17 46.87
N THR A 100 -28.44 -2.36 45.70
CA THR A 100 -28.59 -1.43 44.58
C THR A 100 -28.95 -2.14 43.28
N PHE A 101 -29.60 -1.41 42.39
CA PHE A 101 -29.76 -1.76 40.98
C PHE A 101 -29.64 -0.48 40.15
N THR A 102 -29.31 -0.62 38.87
CA THR A 102 -29.32 0.47 37.90
C THR A 102 -30.40 0.29 36.84
N VAL A 103 -30.88 1.41 36.30
CA VAL A 103 -31.77 1.49 35.13
C VAL A 103 -31.27 2.59 34.18
N ALA A 104 -31.35 2.35 32.87
CA ALA A 104 -30.95 3.31 31.83
C ALA A 104 -31.84 3.16 30.59
N PRO A 105 -32.07 4.22 29.79
CA PRO A 105 -32.65 4.07 28.46
C PRO A 105 -31.67 3.32 27.55
N LYS A 106 -32.20 2.51 26.63
CA LYS A 106 -31.42 1.85 25.57
C LYS A 106 -30.96 2.89 24.55
N THR A 107 -29.85 2.64 23.86
CA THR A 107 -29.41 3.45 22.71
C THR A 107 -30.24 3.14 21.45
N GLY A 108 -30.26 4.07 20.48
CA GLY A 108 -30.92 3.85 19.18
C GLY A 108 -32.45 3.94 19.23
N LEU A 109 -33.00 4.58 20.27
CA LEU A 109 -34.42 4.92 20.31
C LEU A 109 -34.72 6.04 19.32
N THR A 110 -35.85 5.93 18.63
CA THR A 110 -36.34 6.94 17.68
C THR A 110 -36.77 8.22 18.40
N PHE A 111 -37.09 9.28 17.66
CA PHE A 111 -37.71 10.46 18.27
C PHE A 111 -38.99 10.11 19.05
N GLY A 112 -39.09 10.53 20.30
CA GLY A 112 -40.18 10.16 21.19
C GLY A 112 -39.99 10.56 22.65
N ASP A 113 -41.07 10.37 23.42
CA ASP A 113 -41.12 10.56 24.87
C ASP A 113 -41.39 9.19 25.53
N TYR A 114 -40.38 8.68 26.21
CA TYR A 114 -40.33 7.32 26.75
C TYR A 114 -40.59 7.37 28.26
N LEU A 115 -41.80 7.01 28.66
CA LEU A 115 -42.22 6.96 30.06
C LEU A 115 -42.47 5.51 30.51
N ALA A 116 -41.78 5.09 31.58
CA ALA A 116 -41.94 3.78 32.20
C ALA A 116 -42.00 3.91 33.73
N THR A 117 -42.55 2.90 34.41
CA THR A 117 -42.61 2.83 35.88
C THR A 117 -41.77 1.66 36.36
N VAL A 118 -40.93 1.92 37.37
CA VAL A 118 -40.15 0.90 38.07
C VAL A 118 -40.94 0.46 39.30
N TYR A 119 -41.16 -0.85 39.43
CA TYR A 119 -41.81 -1.47 40.58
C TYR A 119 -40.82 -2.33 41.37
N VAL A 120 -40.78 -2.16 42.69
CA VAL A 120 -40.01 -3.00 43.62
C VAL A 120 -40.97 -3.61 44.65
N ALA A 121 -41.09 -4.94 44.63
CA ALA A 121 -42.05 -5.66 45.46
C ALA A 121 -41.45 -6.94 46.08
N GLY A 122 -41.94 -7.32 47.26
CA GLY A 122 -41.58 -8.54 47.95
C GLY A 122 -42.79 -9.13 48.68
N LYS A 123 -42.74 -10.42 49.04
CA LYS A 123 -43.87 -11.07 49.72
C LYS A 123 -44.12 -10.43 51.09
N GLY A 124 -45.27 -9.78 51.25
CA GLY A 124 -45.63 -9.09 52.49
C GLY A 124 -45.01 -7.70 52.67
N ILE A 125 -44.32 -7.18 51.64
CA ILE A 125 -43.79 -5.82 51.60
C ILE A 125 -44.72 -4.98 50.70
N PRO A 126 -45.18 -3.80 51.16
CA PRO A 126 -45.91 -2.86 50.30
C PRO A 126 -45.04 -2.46 49.10
N GLU A 127 -45.59 -2.63 47.90
CA GLU A 127 -44.94 -2.25 46.64
C GLU A 127 -44.48 -0.78 46.67
N GLN A 128 -43.25 -0.56 46.23
CA GLN A 128 -42.71 0.78 46.00
C GLN A 128 -42.56 1.00 44.50
N LYS A 129 -42.77 2.23 44.05
CA LYS A 129 -42.64 2.59 42.65
C LYS A 129 -42.19 4.04 42.45
N PHE A 130 -41.59 4.28 41.30
CA PHE A 130 -41.27 5.60 40.78
C PHE A 130 -41.26 5.55 39.25
N ASP A 131 -41.47 6.69 38.61
CA ASP A 131 -41.46 6.78 37.15
C ASP A 131 -40.07 7.17 36.64
N ILE A 132 -39.75 6.75 35.43
CA ILE A 132 -38.57 7.17 34.69
C ILE A 132 -38.99 7.68 33.32
N ARG A 133 -38.38 8.77 32.88
CA ARG A 133 -38.68 9.40 31.59
C ARG A 133 -37.40 9.70 30.83
N PHE A 134 -37.41 9.45 29.52
CA PHE A 134 -36.34 9.82 28.62
C PHE A 134 -36.94 10.40 27.34
N VAL A 135 -36.37 11.48 26.82
CA VAL A 135 -36.90 12.19 25.65
C VAL A 135 -35.83 12.28 24.57
N VAL A 136 -36.19 11.83 23.37
CA VAL A 136 -35.42 11.99 22.13
C VAL A 136 -36.21 12.97 21.26
N THR A 137 -35.73 14.20 21.10
CA THR A 137 -36.40 15.22 20.28
C THR A 137 -35.65 15.48 18.98
N GLU A 138 -36.35 15.91 17.94
CA GLU A 138 -35.68 16.42 16.74
C GLU A 138 -34.95 17.73 17.06
N LEU A 139 -33.72 17.89 16.57
CA LEU A 139 -33.00 19.16 16.67
C LEU A 139 -33.66 20.20 15.74
N VAL A 140 -34.39 21.16 16.32
CA VAL A 140 -35.02 22.25 15.57
C VAL A 140 -34.02 23.41 15.45
N VAL A 141 -33.61 23.70 14.22
CA VAL A 141 -32.75 24.85 13.89
C VAL A 141 -33.51 25.71 12.87
N ASP A 142 -33.66 26.98 13.18
CA ASP A 142 -34.40 27.93 12.33
C ASP A 142 -33.59 28.30 11.08
N ALA A 143 -32.29 28.54 11.27
CA ALA A 143 -31.37 28.92 10.21
C ALA A 143 -29.92 28.55 10.54
N VAL A 144 -29.13 28.32 9.51
CA VAL A 144 -27.67 28.23 9.58
C VAL A 144 -27.09 29.40 8.80
N ASN A 145 -25.99 29.98 9.26
CA ASN A 145 -25.29 31.06 8.58
C ASN A 145 -23.78 30.83 8.61
N ILE A 146 -23.17 30.75 7.44
CA ILE A 146 -21.71 30.69 7.30
C ILE A 146 -21.16 32.10 7.50
N VAL A 147 -20.42 32.30 8.59
CA VAL A 147 -19.80 33.58 8.94
C VAL A 147 -18.49 33.76 8.18
N SER A 148 -17.69 32.70 8.10
CA SER A 148 -16.49 32.64 7.26
C SER A 148 -16.30 31.22 6.71
N PRO A 149 -15.92 31.06 5.43
CA PRO A 149 -15.60 29.76 4.86
C PRO A 149 -14.27 29.22 5.44
N PRO A 150 -13.93 27.93 5.19
CA PRO A 150 -12.63 27.39 5.57
C PRO A 150 -11.48 28.12 4.86
N THR A 151 -10.29 28.08 5.45
CA THR A 151 -9.09 28.69 4.87
C THR A 151 -8.64 28.01 3.58
N LYS A 152 -8.85 26.69 3.48
CA LYS A 152 -8.53 25.90 2.29
C LYS A 152 -9.77 25.72 1.43
N LEU A 153 -9.68 26.18 0.19
CA LEU A 153 -10.76 26.11 -0.81
C LEU A 153 -10.34 25.37 -2.09
N THR A 154 -9.17 24.71 -2.07
CA THR A 154 -8.67 23.93 -3.21
C THR A 154 -8.19 22.57 -2.73
N TYR A 155 -8.69 21.52 -3.36
CA TYR A 155 -8.53 20.13 -2.95
C TYR A 155 -8.13 19.25 -4.15
N GLY A 156 -7.50 18.11 -3.90
CA GLY A 156 -7.37 17.03 -4.88
C GLY A 156 -8.60 16.10 -4.87
N ILE A 157 -8.77 15.31 -5.93
CA ILE A 157 -9.81 14.26 -5.96
C ILE A 157 -9.64 13.31 -4.77
N GLY A 158 -10.73 13.10 -4.03
CA GLY A 158 -10.79 12.24 -2.84
C GLY A 158 -10.10 12.80 -1.60
N GLU A 159 -9.56 14.02 -1.65
CA GLU A 159 -8.94 14.64 -0.48
C GLU A 159 -9.98 14.94 0.62
N PRO A 160 -9.70 14.66 1.91
CA PRO A 160 -10.61 15.03 2.99
C PRO A 160 -10.80 16.55 3.09
N LEU A 161 -12.04 16.97 3.36
CA LEU A 161 -12.36 18.37 3.62
C LEU A 161 -11.66 18.86 4.88
N ASP A 162 -11.02 20.04 4.81
CA ASP A 162 -10.39 20.70 5.94
C ASP A 162 -11.29 21.85 6.42
N LEU A 163 -11.82 21.71 7.64
CA LEU A 163 -12.72 22.70 8.24
C LEU A 163 -11.97 23.85 8.94
N ALA A 164 -10.64 23.86 8.95
CA ALA A 164 -9.86 24.88 9.63
C ALA A 164 -10.21 26.30 9.14
N GLY A 165 -10.67 27.14 10.07
CA GLY A 165 -11.09 28.52 9.82
C GLY A 165 -12.56 28.70 9.43
N LEU A 166 -13.31 27.60 9.25
CA LEU A 166 -14.76 27.66 9.09
C LEU A 166 -15.40 28.18 10.37
N VAL A 167 -16.25 29.20 10.26
CA VAL A 167 -17.06 29.72 11.37
C VAL A 167 -18.52 29.73 10.93
N VAL A 168 -19.36 29.06 11.70
CA VAL A 168 -20.80 28.93 11.42
C VAL A 168 -21.57 29.29 12.67
N ASN A 169 -22.69 30.00 12.47
CA ASN A 169 -23.68 30.23 13.50
C ASN A 169 -24.98 29.53 13.14
N ALA A 170 -25.73 29.10 14.15
CA ALA A 170 -27.11 28.63 14.04
C ALA A 170 -28.05 29.61 14.73
N THR A 171 -29.29 29.70 14.24
CA THR A 171 -30.39 30.36 14.94
C THR A 171 -31.28 29.29 15.56
N VAL A 172 -31.41 29.31 16.88
CA VAL A 172 -32.24 28.39 17.66
C VAL A 172 -33.14 29.21 18.57
N ASP A 173 -34.44 29.01 18.47
CA ASP A 173 -35.47 29.80 19.18
C ASP A 173 -35.28 31.32 18.99
N GLY A 174 -34.93 31.73 17.77
CA GLY A 174 -34.66 33.13 17.43
C GLY A 174 -33.34 33.70 17.96
N ASN A 175 -32.52 32.93 18.69
CA ASN A 175 -31.21 33.35 19.17
C ASN A 175 -30.08 32.81 18.29
N THR A 176 -29.12 33.68 17.94
CA THR A 176 -27.93 33.27 17.19
C THR A 176 -26.85 32.76 18.13
N VAL A 177 -26.39 31.54 17.90
CA VAL A 177 -25.33 30.87 18.67
C VAL A 177 -24.24 30.33 17.73
N PRO A 178 -22.98 30.26 18.16
CA PRO A 178 -21.95 29.52 17.43
C PRO A 178 -22.35 28.05 17.26
N LEU A 179 -22.13 27.51 16.06
CA LEU A 179 -22.39 26.12 15.72
C LEU A 179 -21.07 25.40 15.46
N GLU A 180 -20.80 24.37 16.25
CA GLU A 180 -19.76 23.38 15.93
C GLU A 180 -20.26 22.48 14.80
N VAL A 181 -19.55 22.49 13.66
CA VAL A 181 -19.93 21.71 12.48
C VAL A 181 -19.38 20.30 12.61
N LYS A 182 -20.28 19.32 12.69
CA LYS A 182 -19.95 17.89 12.73
C LYS A 182 -19.97 17.28 11.32
N GLU A 183 -19.27 16.16 11.14
CA GLU A 183 -19.22 15.45 9.86
C GLU A 183 -20.62 15.04 9.37
N GLU A 184 -21.53 14.66 10.28
CA GLU A 184 -22.91 14.29 9.95
C GLU A 184 -23.74 15.43 9.34
N TYR A 185 -23.31 16.68 9.50
CA TYR A 185 -23.96 17.86 8.92
C TYR A 185 -23.45 18.17 7.50
N LEU A 186 -22.32 17.59 7.10
CA LEU A 186 -21.66 17.94 5.85
C LEU A 186 -22.19 17.11 4.69
N ARG A 187 -22.37 17.77 3.54
CA ARG A 187 -22.76 17.14 2.28
C ARG A 187 -21.81 17.63 1.20
N TYR A 188 -20.89 16.78 0.78
CA TYR A 188 -19.93 17.09 -0.27
C TYR A 188 -19.52 15.82 -1.01
N ASP A 189 -19.05 16.01 -2.25
CA ASP A 189 -18.48 14.94 -3.06
C ASP A 189 -17.24 15.48 -3.79
N PHE A 190 -16.06 15.02 -3.36
CA PHE A 190 -14.78 15.36 -4.00
C PHE A 190 -14.29 14.23 -4.90
N SER A 191 -15.17 13.33 -5.38
CA SER A 191 -14.78 12.26 -6.30
C SER A 191 -14.55 12.74 -7.74
N THR A 192 -14.86 14.00 -8.06
CA THR A 192 -14.69 14.59 -9.39
C THR A 192 -14.08 15.98 -9.33
N ALA A 193 -13.24 16.31 -10.32
CA ALA A 193 -12.66 17.64 -10.45
C ALA A 193 -13.69 18.68 -10.92
N GLY A 194 -13.43 19.95 -10.63
CA GLY A 194 -14.29 21.09 -10.92
C GLY A 194 -14.67 21.89 -9.68
N VAL A 195 -15.55 22.87 -9.86
CA VAL A 195 -16.16 23.59 -8.75
C VAL A 195 -17.17 22.67 -8.07
N GLN A 196 -16.93 22.34 -6.80
CA GLN A 196 -17.81 21.53 -5.97
C GLN A 196 -18.43 22.39 -4.87
N LYS A 197 -19.57 21.94 -4.38
CA LYS A 197 -20.28 22.59 -3.28
C LYS A 197 -20.18 21.74 -2.02
N VAL A 198 -19.93 22.41 -0.90
CA VAL A 198 -20.01 21.82 0.43
C VAL A 198 -21.26 22.37 1.12
N GLY A 199 -22.23 21.51 1.36
CA GLY A 199 -23.47 21.82 2.07
C GLY A 199 -23.34 21.55 3.57
N ILE A 200 -23.94 22.42 4.39
CA ILE A 200 -24.12 22.27 5.83
C ILE A 200 -25.62 22.14 6.11
N ALA A 201 -26.04 20.94 6.51
CA ALA A 201 -27.43 20.57 6.77
C ALA A 201 -27.60 20.20 8.25
N VAL A 202 -28.37 20.99 9.00
CA VAL A 202 -28.60 20.80 10.45
C VAL A 202 -30.08 20.89 10.75
N GLY A 203 -30.67 19.80 11.25
CA GLY A 203 -32.07 19.73 11.61
C GLY A 203 -32.99 20.17 10.45
N SER A 204 -33.97 21.01 10.77
CA SER A 204 -34.93 21.58 9.82
C SER A 204 -34.43 22.80 9.03
N ALA A 205 -33.21 23.29 9.28
CA ALA A 205 -32.74 24.54 8.67
C ALA A 205 -32.48 24.40 7.16
N PRO A 206 -32.69 25.47 6.37
CA PRO A 206 -32.27 25.48 4.96
C PRO A 206 -30.76 25.25 4.84
N VAL A 207 -30.37 24.33 3.96
CA VAL A 207 -28.96 23.99 3.70
C VAL A 207 -28.19 25.24 3.26
N GLN A 208 -27.07 25.49 3.92
CA GLN A 208 -26.12 26.52 3.49
C GLN A 208 -24.97 25.88 2.72
N GLU A 209 -24.44 26.60 1.73
CA GLU A 209 -23.40 26.07 0.86
C GLU A 209 -22.25 27.08 0.70
N PHE A 210 -21.04 26.55 0.51
CA PHE A 210 -19.91 27.30 -0.03
C PHE A 210 -19.23 26.49 -1.14
N GLU A 211 -18.53 27.19 -2.03
CA GLU A 211 -17.83 26.56 -3.16
C GLU A 211 -16.36 26.29 -2.84
N VAL A 212 -15.88 25.18 -3.37
CA VAL A 212 -14.46 24.80 -3.39
C VAL A 212 -14.08 24.35 -4.80
N THR A 213 -12.79 24.36 -5.10
CA THR A 213 -12.27 23.83 -6.36
C THR A 213 -11.57 22.50 -6.10
N VAL A 214 -12.04 21.43 -6.74
CA VAL A 214 -11.36 20.13 -6.76
C VAL A 214 -10.55 20.02 -8.04
N LEU A 215 -9.26 19.73 -7.92
CA LEU A 215 -8.32 19.62 -9.02
C LEU A 215 -7.99 18.16 -9.30
N ASN A 216 -7.94 17.80 -10.58
CA ASN A 216 -7.39 16.53 -11.01
C ASN A 216 -5.84 16.52 -10.86
N LEU A 217 -5.20 15.35 -11.01
CA LEU A 217 -3.75 15.22 -10.86
C LEU A 217 -2.95 16.06 -11.88
N ALA A 218 -3.42 16.19 -13.13
CA ALA A 218 -2.72 16.97 -14.15
C ALA A 218 -2.72 18.47 -13.81
N GLU A 219 -3.84 19.01 -13.31
CA GLU A 219 -3.94 20.40 -12.84
C GLU A 219 -3.05 20.67 -11.62
N ARG A 220 -2.99 19.72 -10.68
CA ARG A 220 -2.12 19.81 -9.50
C ARG A 220 -0.64 19.80 -9.90
N ILE A 221 -0.23 18.92 -10.82
CA ILE A 221 1.13 18.89 -11.36
C ILE A 221 1.46 20.20 -12.06
N LYS A 222 0.56 20.72 -12.90
CA LYS A 222 0.75 22.00 -13.60
C LYS A 222 0.97 23.16 -12.62
N SER A 223 0.25 23.17 -11.50
CA SER A 223 0.37 24.18 -10.43
C SER A 223 1.66 24.07 -9.60
N ALA A 224 2.27 22.88 -9.61
CA ALA A 224 3.52 22.56 -8.92
C ALA A 224 4.79 22.83 -9.75
N LEU A 225 4.66 23.08 -11.06
CA LEU A 225 5.81 23.35 -11.92
C LEU A 225 6.64 24.56 -11.42
N GLY A 226 7.96 24.43 -11.48
CA GLY A 226 8.94 25.41 -11.00
C GLY A 226 9.21 25.37 -9.50
N LYS A 227 8.68 24.36 -8.79
CA LYS A 227 8.79 24.22 -7.33
C LYS A 227 9.24 22.81 -6.94
N THR A 228 9.59 22.66 -5.66
CA THR A 228 9.65 21.34 -5.00
C THR A 228 8.36 21.13 -4.23
N GLU A 229 7.54 20.17 -4.64
CA GLU A 229 6.18 19.98 -4.11
C GLU A 229 5.89 18.49 -3.87
N THR A 230 5.15 18.19 -2.80
CA THR A 230 4.62 16.84 -2.55
C THR A 230 3.12 16.85 -2.77
N ILE A 231 2.65 16.02 -3.70
CA ILE A 231 1.24 15.85 -4.01
C ILE A 231 0.79 14.51 -3.44
N ILE A 232 -0.17 14.56 -2.51
CA ILE A 232 -0.81 13.37 -1.96
C ILE A 232 -1.91 12.92 -2.91
N VAL A 233 -1.90 11.64 -3.27
CA VAL A 233 -2.89 10.99 -4.12
C VAL A 233 -3.90 10.27 -3.24
N TYR A 234 -5.08 10.88 -3.03
CA TYR A 234 -6.10 10.34 -2.13
C TYR A 234 -7.01 9.30 -2.79
N ALA A 235 -7.15 9.33 -4.12
CA ALA A 235 -7.96 8.39 -4.89
C ALA A 235 -7.26 8.00 -6.20
N SER A 236 -7.70 6.90 -6.83
CA SER A 236 -7.30 6.57 -8.20
C SER A 236 -7.87 7.60 -9.18
N GLU A 237 -7.11 7.96 -10.20
CA GLU A 237 -7.46 9.04 -11.12
C GLU A 237 -7.20 8.66 -12.58
N VAL A 238 -8.12 9.08 -13.45
CA VAL A 238 -7.97 8.98 -14.90
C VAL A 238 -7.64 10.38 -15.44
N VAL A 239 -6.45 10.54 -15.99
CA VAL A 239 -6.00 11.81 -16.58
C VAL A 239 -6.77 12.05 -17.89
N PRO A 240 -7.52 13.16 -18.02
CA PRO A 240 -8.31 13.45 -19.21
C PRO A 240 -7.45 13.58 -20.47
N ASN A 241 -8.02 13.26 -21.63
CA ASN A 241 -7.37 13.47 -22.92
C ASN A 241 -7.84 14.79 -23.56
N THR A 242 -7.45 15.91 -22.96
CA THR A 242 -7.76 17.27 -23.46
C THR A 242 -6.51 17.88 -24.12
N PRO A 243 -6.64 18.91 -24.98
CA PRO A 243 -5.48 19.64 -25.51
C PRO A 243 -4.55 20.17 -24.41
N GLU A 244 -5.11 20.52 -23.25
CA GLU A 244 -4.38 21.06 -22.10
C GLU A 244 -3.74 19.97 -21.22
N GLU A 245 -4.24 18.72 -21.27
CA GLU A 245 -3.85 17.61 -20.38
C GLU A 245 -3.48 16.33 -21.16
N LEU A 246 -3.02 16.47 -22.41
CA LEU A 246 -2.67 15.35 -23.29
C LEU A 246 -1.72 14.33 -22.62
N TYR A 247 -0.87 14.79 -21.70
CA TYR A 247 -0.06 14.00 -20.77
C TYR A 247 0.40 14.92 -19.64
N MET A 248 0.84 14.34 -18.53
CA MET A 248 1.43 15.12 -17.44
C MET A 248 2.86 15.51 -17.82
N ASN A 249 3.01 16.78 -18.25
CA ASN A 249 4.27 17.32 -18.73
C ASN A 249 5.03 18.03 -17.59
N ILE A 250 6.21 17.53 -17.27
CA ILE A 250 7.11 18.11 -16.28
C ILE A 250 8.35 18.59 -17.05
N ASN A 251 8.37 19.87 -17.40
CA ASN A 251 9.37 20.44 -18.32
C ASN A 251 9.84 21.86 -17.93
N VAL A 252 9.50 22.31 -16.73
CA VAL A 252 9.92 23.61 -16.19
C VAL A 252 11.13 23.39 -15.29
N ALA A 253 12.18 24.18 -15.48
CA ALA A 253 13.40 24.09 -14.66
C ALA A 253 13.11 24.22 -13.15
N ASN A 254 13.94 23.59 -12.33
CA ASN A 254 13.83 23.57 -10.86
C ASN A 254 12.54 22.93 -10.34
N THR A 255 11.95 22.02 -11.12
CA THR A 255 10.77 21.26 -10.70
C THR A 255 11.18 19.95 -10.05
N THR A 256 10.70 19.69 -8.83
CA THR A 256 10.73 18.37 -8.20
C THR A 256 9.34 18.06 -7.68
N ILE A 257 8.68 17.05 -8.23
CA ILE A 257 7.34 16.64 -7.80
C ILE A 257 7.46 15.26 -7.15
N THR A 258 6.98 15.14 -5.92
CA THR A 258 6.77 13.86 -5.25
C THR A 258 5.30 13.50 -5.30
N LEU A 259 4.97 12.35 -5.90
CA LEU A 259 3.63 11.76 -5.84
C LEU A 259 3.65 10.63 -4.80
N THR A 260 2.78 10.71 -3.80
CA THR A 260 2.74 9.74 -2.71
C THR A 260 1.32 9.47 -2.23
N THR A 261 1.11 8.36 -1.55
CA THR A 261 -0.15 8.05 -0.85
C THR A 261 -0.19 8.71 0.54
N PRO A 262 -1.37 8.86 1.16
CA PRO A 262 -1.45 9.37 2.54
C PRO A 262 -0.57 8.55 3.49
N THR A 263 0.01 9.21 4.49
CA THR A 263 0.91 8.57 5.48
C THR A 263 0.23 7.36 6.12
N GLY A 264 0.91 6.21 6.08
CA GLY A 264 0.41 4.95 6.65
C GLY A 264 -0.61 4.21 5.78
N SER A 265 -1.06 4.79 4.67
CA SER A 265 -1.94 4.09 3.71
C SER A 265 -1.18 3.02 2.93
N THR A 266 -1.78 1.84 2.81
CA THR A 266 -1.32 0.75 1.94
C THR A 266 -2.25 0.51 0.76
N GLU A 267 -3.27 1.35 0.60
CA GLU A 267 -4.21 1.21 -0.50
C GLU A 267 -3.59 1.70 -1.80
N GLU A 268 -3.71 0.89 -2.85
CA GLU A 268 -3.19 1.24 -4.17
C GLU A 268 -3.96 2.43 -4.76
N ARG A 269 -3.22 3.36 -5.36
CA ARG A 269 -3.76 4.51 -6.09
C ARG A 269 -3.33 4.42 -7.54
N ILE A 270 -4.28 4.09 -8.42
CA ILE A 270 -4.01 3.86 -9.82
C ILE A 270 -4.17 5.18 -10.58
N ILE A 271 -3.10 5.61 -11.24
CA ILE A 271 -3.10 6.73 -12.17
C ILE A 271 -3.03 6.17 -13.59
N LYS A 272 -4.06 6.45 -14.37
CA LYS A 272 -4.20 5.96 -15.76
C LYS A 272 -4.51 7.14 -16.67
N LYS A 273 -4.04 7.10 -17.93
CA LYS A 273 -4.46 8.09 -18.93
C LYS A 273 -5.81 7.67 -19.51
N GLY A 274 -6.74 8.60 -19.74
CA GLY A 274 -8.06 8.31 -20.31
C GLY A 274 -8.06 7.84 -21.77
N ASP A 275 -6.90 7.86 -22.43
CA ASP A 275 -6.69 7.37 -23.80
C ASP A 275 -5.23 6.86 -23.93
N THR A 276 -4.88 6.29 -25.07
CA THR A 276 -3.51 5.93 -25.45
C THR A 276 -2.57 7.13 -25.49
N GLY A 277 -1.27 6.88 -25.36
CA GLY A 277 -0.19 7.86 -25.33
C GLY A 277 0.71 7.73 -24.09
N TYR A 278 1.61 8.70 -23.94
CA TYR A 278 2.40 8.86 -22.72
C TYR A 278 1.49 9.31 -21.57
N LEU A 279 1.69 8.76 -20.38
CA LEU A 279 1.10 9.30 -19.15
C LEU A 279 1.94 10.47 -18.62
N PHE A 280 3.27 10.31 -18.65
CA PHE A 280 4.23 11.33 -18.24
C PHE A 280 5.21 11.66 -19.36
N ASN A 281 5.50 12.94 -19.51
CA ASN A 281 6.64 13.46 -20.24
C ASN A 281 7.52 14.27 -19.27
N ILE A 282 8.73 13.80 -19.02
CA ILE A 282 9.65 14.38 -18.04
C ILE A 282 10.89 14.86 -18.80
N ASN A 283 11.02 16.17 -18.93
CA ASN A 283 12.01 16.83 -19.78
C ASN A 283 12.86 17.81 -18.96
N GLY A 284 14.15 17.52 -18.81
CA GLY A 284 15.11 18.36 -18.08
C GLY A 284 15.89 19.36 -18.94
N ALA A 285 15.54 19.57 -20.22
CA ALA A 285 16.32 20.40 -21.14
C ALA A 285 16.53 21.84 -20.63
N GLY A 286 15.57 22.36 -19.84
CA GLY A 286 15.64 23.70 -19.23
C GLY A 286 16.38 23.77 -17.90
N GLY A 287 16.80 22.63 -17.32
CA GLY A 287 17.41 22.56 -15.99
C GLY A 287 16.91 21.36 -15.18
N SER A 288 17.21 21.33 -13.88
CA SER A 288 16.86 20.20 -13.01
C SER A 288 15.35 19.94 -12.98
N VAL A 289 14.93 18.77 -13.47
CA VAL A 289 13.55 18.29 -13.44
C VAL A 289 13.52 16.87 -12.90
N LYS A 290 12.68 16.64 -11.88
CA LYS A 290 12.58 15.35 -11.20
C LYS A 290 11.14 14.98 -10.85
N LEU A 291 10.76 13.74 -11.11
CA LEU A 291 9.57 13.10 -10.56
C LEU A 291 10.01 12.03 -9.54
N ILE A 292 9.41 12.05 -8.36
CA ILE A 292 9.53 11.01 -7.35
C ILE A 292 8.18 10.32 -7.21
N LEU A 293 8.15 9.00 -7.33
CA LEU A 293 6.97 8.17 -7.11
C LEU A 293 7.20 7.34 -5.85
N GLU A 294 6.34 7.48 -4.85
CA GLU A 294 6.50 6.87 -3.54
C GLU A 294 5.17 6.27 -3.04
N GLY A 295 5.24 5.42 -2.00
CA GLY A 295 4.06 4.82 -1.38
C GLY A 295 3.42 3.78 -2.29
N TYR A 296 2.09 3.71 -2.29
CA TYR A 296 1.32 2.73 -3.07
C TYR A 296 0.72 3.35 -4.35
N VAL A 297 1.49 4.20 -5.03
CA VAL A 297 1.06 4.81 -6.30
C VAL A 297 1.44 3.91 -7.48
N THR A 298 0.45 3.58 -8.30
CA THR A 298 0.59 2.74 -9.48
C THR A 298 0.28 3.51 -10.75
N LEU A 299 1.25 3.63 -11.64
CA LEU A 299 1.09 4.15 -12.99
C LEU A 299 0.69 3.00 -13.91
N GLN A 300 -0.54 3.04 -14.41
CA GLN A 300 -1.10 1.97 -15.23
C GLN A 300 -1.31 2.42 -16.67
N GLY A 301 -0.84 1.59 -17.61
CA GLY A 301 -1.09 1.78 -19.04
C GLY A 301 -2.35 1.09 -19.55
N TRP A 302 -2.45 0.99 -20.87
CA TRP A 302 -3.52 0.26 -21.56
C TRP A 302 -2.98 -1.05 -22.12
N ALA A 303 -3.66 -2.16 -21.81
CA ALA A 303 -3.31 -3.47 -22.32
C ALA A 303 -4.53 -4.38 -22.50
N LYS A 304 -4.64 -4.99 -23.68
CA LYS A 304 -5.61 -6.05 -23.96
C LYS A 304 -5.32 -7.34 -23.16
N PRO A 305 -6.32 -8.22 -23.01
CA PRO A 305 -6.13 -9.56 -22.44
C PRO A 305 -4.97 -10.36 -23.07
N ASP A 306 -4.76 -10.24 -24.38
CA ASP A 306 -3.66 -10.92 -25.10
C ASP A 306 -2.26 -10.53 -24.58
N TYR A 307 -2.15 -9.38 -23.91
CA TYR A 307 -0.91 -8.83 -23.35
C TYR A 307 -1.01 -8.65 -21.83
N GLY A 308 -1.84 -9.47 -21.17
CA GLY A 308 -1.92 -9.54 -19.71
C GLY A 308 -2.65 -8.37 -19.03
N GLY A 309 -3.39 -7.56 -19.79
CA GLY A 309 -4.28 -6.53 -19.23
C GLY A 309 -5.76 -6.91 -19.29
N THR A 310 -6.63 -5.95 -19.04
CA THR A 310 -8.09 -6.13 -19.02
C THR A 310 -8.83 -5.15 -19.95
N ASP A 311 -8.09 -4.37 -20.74
CA ASP A 311 -8.65 -3.28 -21.51
C ASP A 311 -9.09 -3.71 -22.92
N GLU A 312 -9.95 -2.93 -23.54
CA GLU A 312 -10.40 -3.19 -24.91
C GLU A 312 -9.34 -2.84 -25.98
N PHE A 313 -8.36 -2.02 -25.61
CA PHE A 313 -7.30 -1.51 -26.49
C PHE A 313 -5.91 -1.54 -25.82
N ASN A 314 -4.88 -1.45 -26.65
CA ASN A 314 -3.49 -1.35 -26.22
C ASN A 314 -3.04 0.09 -26.29
N ASN A 315 -2.02 0.41 -25.51
CA ASN A 315 -1.30 1.65 -25.70
C ASN A 315 -0.49 1.63 -27.02
N ASN A 316 -0.15 2.82 -27.52
CA ASN A 316 0.71 3.03 -28.69
C ASN A 316 2.05 3.65 -28.29
N ASN A 317 2.26 3.99 -27.03
CA ASN A 317 3.49 4.60 -26.53
C ASN A 317 4.02 3.85 -25.29
N PRO A 318 5.32 4.04 -24.96
CA PRO A 318 5.77 3.87 -23.58
C PRO A 318 4.85 4.67 -22.65
N LEU A 319 4.68 4.21 -21.41
CA LEU A 319 3.88 4.97 -20.45
C LEU A 319 4.58 6.26 -20.02
N ILE A 320 5.91 6.25 -20.01
CA ILE A 320 6.73 7.39 -19.56
C ILE A 320 7.79 7.70 -20.61
N TYR A 321 7.88 8.97 -20.98
CA TYR A 321 9.02 9.49 -21.73
C TYR A 321 9.89 10.35 -20.82
N LEU A 322 11.10 9.89 -20.57
CA LEU A 322 12.10 10.55 -19.72
C LEU A 322 13.26 10.99 -20.59
N HIS A 323 13.51 12.29 -20.71
CA HIS A 323 14.52 12.77 -21.64
C HIS A 323 15.20 14.07 -21.25
N ASP A 324 16.32 14.35 -21.91
CA ASP A 324 17.10 15.57 -21.81
C ASP A 324 17.41 15.93 -20.35
N PHE A 325 18.18 15.10 -19.64
CA PHE A 325 18.52 15.28 -18.22
C PHE A 325 17.34 15.16 -17.23
N GLY A 326 16.15 14.73 -17.68
CA GLY A 326 15.04 14.42 -16.79
C GLY A 326 15.37 13.25 -15.85
N VAL A 327 14.93 13.34 -14.59
CA VAL A 327 15.12 12.29 -13.57
C VAL A 327 13.77 11.75 -13.10
N MET A 328 13.67 10.42 -12.98
CA MET A 328 12.57 9.76 -12.29
C MET A 328 13.12 8.83 -11.20
N GLU A 329 12.56 8.92 -10.00
CA GLU A 329 12.89 8.06 -8.88
C GLU A 329 11.63 7.34 -8.38
N MET A 330 11.69 6.02 -8.26
CA MET A 330 10.62 5.19 -7.73
C MET A 330 11.07 4.55 -6.42
N LYS A 331 10.26 4.70 -5.38
CA LYS A 331 10.46 4.16 -4.02
C LYS A 331 9.18 3.59 -3.45
N GLY A 332 9.26 2.98 -2.27
CA GLY A 332 8.15 2.30 -1.62
C GLY A 332 7.51 1.25 -2.55
N HIS A 333 6.24 0.98 -2.32
CA HIS A 333 5.48 0.02 -3.13
C HIS A 333 5.02 0.59 -4.48
N SER A 334 5.67 1.64 -4.99
CA SER A 334 5.28 2.30 -6.23
C SER A 334 5.49 1.39 -7.43
N LYS A 335 4.65 1.57 -8.46
CA LYS A 335 4.58 0.62 -9.56
C LYS A 335 4.34 1.27 -10.91
N ILE A 336 4.96 0.72 -11.95
CA ILE A 336 4.58 0.96 -13.36
C ILE A 336 4.17 -0.39 -13.97
N THR A 337 2.93 -0.48 -14.46
CA THR A 337 2.39 -1.77 -14.89
C THR A 337 1.33 -1.70 -15.98
N GLY A 338 1.10 -2.84 -16.64
CA GLY A 338 -0.05 -3.05 -17.50
C GLY A 338 -0.06 -2.16 -18.74
N ASN A 339 1.10 -1.68 -19.18
CA ASN A 339 1.21 -0.96 -20.45
C ASN A 339 1.58 -1.94 -21.56
N ALA A 340 0.77 -2.03 -22.61
CA ALA A 340 1.14 -2.74 -23.83
C ALA A 340 1.30 -1.74 -24.97
N GLN A 341 2.55 -1.40 -25.32
CA GLN A 341 2.85 -0.63 -26.52
C GLN A 341 2.80 -1.55 -27.75
N ALA A 342 1.64 -1.65 -28.40
CA ALA A 342 1.46 -2.51 -29.56
C ALA A 342 1.32 -1.71 -30.87
N LYS A 343 2.21 -1.97 -31.83
CA LYS A 343 2.20 -1.33 -33.15
C LYS A 343 2.30 -2.34 -34.29
N ASN A 344 1.87 -1.92 -35.47
CA ASN A 344 2.18 -2.56 -36.74
C ASN A 344 2.95 -1.55 -37.59
N THR A 345 4.28 -1.56 -37.46
CA THR A 345 5.14 -0.55 -38.10
C THR A 345 6.46 -1.17 -38.59
N THR A 346 7.04 -0.51 -39.59
CA THR A 346 8.40 -0.76 -40.07
C THR A 346 9.46 -0.20 -39.14
N ASP A 347 9.08 0.73 -38.26
CA ASP A 347 10.00 1.36 -37.31
C ASP A 347 10.26 0.48 -36.09
N ALA A 348 11.31 0.80 -35.34
CA ALA A 348 11.54 0.20 -34.04
C ALA A 348 10.44 0.61 -33.06
N VAL A 349 9.95 -0.35 -32.28
CA VAL A 349 9.04 -0.13 -31.15
C VAL A 349 9.84 -0.38 -29.88
N ILE A 350 9.95 0.64 -29.03
CA ILE A 350 10.96 0.70 -27.98
C ILE A 350 10.33 1.12 -26.65
N GLY A 351 10.69 0.42 -25.58
CA GLY A 351 10.33 0.78 -24.20
C GLY A 351 8.86 0.50 -23.86
N GLY A 352 8.56 -0.70 -23.37
CA GLY A 352 7.19 -1.07 -23.00
C GLY A 352 6.62 -0.25 -21.85
N ALA A 353 7.41 0.17 -20.85
CA ALA A 353 6.99 1.10 -19.80
C ALA A 353 7.68 2.46 -19.90
N VAL A 354 9.01 2.50 -19.98
CA VAL A 354 9.78 3.76 -19.93
C VAL A 354 10.73 3.88 -21.11
N LEU A 355 10.73 5.03 -21.77
CA LEU A 355 11.73 5.41 -22.76
C LEU A 355 12.65 6.48 -22.18
N LEU A 356 13.96 6.21 -22.12
CA LEU A 356 14.99 7.10 -21.63
C LEU A 356 15.89 7.58 -22.77
N LYS A 357 16.10 8.91 -22.89
CA LYS A 357 16.98 9.52 -23.89
C LYS A 357 17.77 10.71 -23.35
N ASN A 358 18.92 10.99 -23.94
CA ASN A 358 19.70 12.23 -23.75
C ASN A 358 19.99 12.51 -22.26
N ASP A 359 20.85 11.68 -21.66
CA ASP A 359 21.32 11.84 -20.28
C ASP A 359 20.20 11.76 -19.22
N ALA A 360 19.09 11.09 -19.54
CA ALA A 360 18.01 10.80 -18.59
C ALA A 360 18.41 9.78 -17.52
N GLU A 361 17.83 9.87 -16.32
CA GLU A 361 18.11 8.93 -15.22
C GLU A 361 16.84 8.37 -14.56
N LEU A 362 16.72 7.04 -14.52
CA LEU A 362 15.68 6.33 -13.76
C LEU A 362 16.30 5.58 -12.57
N ILE A 363 15.74 5.77 -11.39
CA ILE A 363 16.17 5.13 -10.15
C ILE A 363 15.01 4.31 -9.59
N LEU A 364 15.26 3.03 -9.29
CA LEU A 364 14.32 2.14 -8.61
C LEU A 364 14.93 1.70 -7.28
N ASP A 365 14.19 1.89 -6.20
CA ASP A 365 14.61 1.51 -4.85
C ASP A 365 13.41 1.04 -4.01
N GLU A 366 13.66 0.57 -2.78
CA GLU A 366 12.64 0.39 -1.73
C GLU A 366 11.33 -0.31 -2.19
N HIS A 367 11.38 -1.54 -2.70
CA HIS A 367 10.22 -2.32 -3.18
C HIS A 367 9.53 -1.82 -4.46
N ALA A 368 10.04 -0.76 -5.11
CA ALA A 368 9.46 -0.24 -6.34
C ALA A 368 9.44 -1.29 -7.45
N GLN A 369 8.41 -1.24 -8.31
CA GLN A 369 8.16 -2.28 -9.32
C GLN A 369 7.95 -1.73 -10.73
N ILE A 370 8.62 -2.31 -11.72
CA ILE A 370 8.22 -2.19 -13.13
C ILE A 370 7.85 -3.57 -13.62
N SER A 371 6.55 -3.79 -13.85
CA SER A 371 6.05 -5.14 -14.12
C SER A 371 4.94 -5.26 -15.12
N ASN A 372 4.81 -6.41 -15.78
CA ASN A 372 3.70 -6.73 -16.68
C ASN A 372 3.53 -5.69 -17.81
N ASN A 373 4.64 -5.15 -18.32
CA ASN A 373 4.63 -4.25 -19.46
C ASN A 373 5.07 -4.99 -20.73
N TRP A 374 4.52 -4.56 -21.86
CA TRP A 374 4.72 -5.19 -23.16
C TRP A 374 5.14 -4.15 -24.19
N VAL A 375 6.12 -4.53 -25.00
CA VAL A 375 6.39 -3.87 -26.28
C VAL A 375 6.14 -4.88 -27.39
N VAL A 376 5.28 -4.52 -28.34
CA VAL A 376 4.80 -5.43 -29.39
C VAL A 376 4.91 -4.79 -30.76
N ASN A 377 5.54 -5.48 -31.72
CA ASN A 377 5.50 -5.10 -33.13
C ASN A 377 5.02 -6.27 -33.99
N GLN A 378 4.11 -5.95 -34.91
CA GLN A 378 3.53 -6.88 -35.90
C GLN A 378 3.95 -6.54 -37.34
N GLY A 379 4.71 -5.46 -37.55
CA GLY A 379 5.21 -5.03 -38.84
C GLY A 379 6.55 -5.67 -39.20
N THR A 380 7.44 -4.92 -39.86
CA THR A 380 8.78 -5.40 -40.24
C THR A 380 9.90 -4.78 -39.41
N GLY A 381 9.56 -3.99 -38.40
CA GLY A 381 10.52 -3.32 -37.53
C GLY A 381 11.18 -4.28 -36.52
N ILE A 382 11.58 -3.72 -35.39
CA ILE A 382 12.21 -4.47 -34.29
C ILE A 382 11.53 -4.06 -32.98
N THR A 383 11.47 -4.97 -32.00
CA THR A 383 11.07 -4.62 -30.63
C THR A 383 12.24 -4.62 -29.67
N TYR A 384 12.28 -3.62 -28.79
CA TYR A 384 13.34 -3.44 -27.81
C TYR A 384 12.80 -3.05 -26.44
N GLY A 385 13.16 -3.79 -25.40
CA GLY A 385 12.96 -3.39 -24.00
C GLY A 385 11.51 -3.47 -23.55
N GLY A 386 11.08 -4.62 -23.03
CA GLY A 386 9.73 -4.80 -22.47
C GLY A 386 9.45 -3.91 -21.26
N ALA A 387 10.45 -3.63 -20.42
CA ALA A 387 10.34 -2.67 -19.32
C ALA A 387 10.79 -1.28 -19.77
N PHE A 388 12.03 -1.13 -20.22
CA PHE A 388 12.57 0.16 -20.58
C PHE A 388 13.60 0.12 -21.70
N TYR A 389 13.76 1.25 -22.40
CA TYR A 389 14.78 1.46 -23.42
C TYR A 389 15.65 2.65 -23.07
N LEU A 390 16.97 2.53 -23.21
CA LEU A 390 17.91 3.63 -22.92
C LEU A 390 18.74 3.99 -24.16
N ALA A 391 18.82 5.27 -24.47
CA ALA A 391 19.72 5.79 -25.50
C ALA A 391 20.39 7.10 -25.05
N ALA A 392 21.43 7.49 -25.78
CA ALA A 392 22.18 8.73 -25.62
C ALA A 392 22.58 9.03 -24.17
N ARG A 393 23.47 8.20 -23.60
CA ARG A 393 24.08 8.36 -22.27
C ARG A 393 23.11 8.28 -21.09
N SER A 394 21.94 7.68 -21.27
CA SER A 394 20.96 7.55 -20.20
C SER A 394 21.37 6.48 -19.18
N THR A 395 20.87 6.62 -17.95
CA THR A 395 21.22 5.76 -16.82
C THR A 395 19.99 5.14 -16.16
N VAL A 396 20.08 3.86 -15.80
CA VAL A 396 19.14 3.21 -14.88
C VAL A 396 19.89 2.69 -13.66
N ARG A 397 19.34 2.89 -12.46
CA ARG A 397 19.83 2.33 -11.21
C ARG A 397 18.76 1.48 -10.55
N ILE A 398 19.09 0.24 -10.21
CA ILE A 398 18.23 -0.69 -9.48
C ILE A 398 18.90 -1.01 -8.16
N LYS A 399 18.21 -0.70 -7.06
CA LYS A 399 18.72 -0.73 -5.69
C LYS A 399 17.78 -1.49 -4.76
N GLY A 400 18.23 -1.68 -3.52
CA GLY A 400 17.45 -2.25 -2.44
C GLY A 400 16.82 -3.58 -2.82
N ASN A 401 15.49 -3.65 -2.75
CA ASN A 401 14.65 -4.78 -3.11
C ASN A 401 13.63 -4.43 -4.20
N ALA A 402 13.94 -3.43 -5.03
CA ALA A 402 13.15 -3.10 -6.21
C ALA A 402 13.07 -4.30 -7.19
N LYS A 403 12.01 -4.35 -8.00
CA LYS A 403 11.74 -5.48 -8.90
C LYS A 403 11.38 -5.04 -10.30
N VAL A 404 12.05 -5.62 -11.29
CA VAL A 404 11.70 -5.48 -12.71
C VAL A 404 11.32 -6.85 -13.25
N SER A 405 10.02 -7.09 -13.40
CA SER A 405 9.55 -8.46 -13.65
C SER A 405 8.36 -8.62 -14.56
N ASN A 406 8.25 -9.78 -15.22
CA ASN A 406 7.14 -10.12 -16.12
C ASN A 406 6.97 -9.13 -17.29
N ASN A 407 8.03 -8.43 -17.67
CA ASN A 407 7.98 -7.54 -18.83
C ASN A 407 8.34 -8.33 -20.10
N THR A 408 7.70 -7.98 -21.22
CA THR A 408 7.82 -8.75 -22.46
C THR A 408 8.13 -7.86 -23.65
N SER A 409 9.17 -8.21 -24.41
CA SER A 409 9.39 -7.73 -25.77
C SER A 409 8.93 -8.81 -26.74
N LEU A 410 7.90 -8.53 -27.54
CA LEU A 410 7.31 -9.47 -28.48
C LEU A 410 7.36 -8.92 -29.90
N HIS A 411 7.93 -9.70 -30.82
CA HIS A 411 7.75 -9.44 -32.25
C HIS A 411 7.03 -10.59 -32.94
N ILE A 412 5.96 -10.27 -33.66
CA ILE A 412 5.26 -11.19 -34.55
C ILE A 412 5.83 -10.97 -35.96
N GLY A 413 6.62 -11.90 -36.50
CA GLY A 413 7.16 -11.76 -37.87
C GLY A 413 8.63 -11.32 -38.00
N GLY A 414 9.28 -10.87 -36.92
CA GLY A 414 10.56 -10.15 -36.96
C GLY A 414 11.37 -10.28 -35.66
N ASN A 415 12.21 -9.31 -35.33
CA ASN A 415 13.18 -9.46 -34.23
C ASN A 415 12.71 -8.83 -32.91
N ALA A 416 13.03 -9.47 -31.78
CA ALA A 416 12.68 -9.01 -30.44
C ALA A 416 13.86 -9.11 -29.48
N TYR A 417 14.13 -8.03 -28.73
CA TYR A 417 15.28 -8.00 -27.84
C TYR A 417 15.00 -7.32 -26.50
N GLY A 418 15.57 -7.85 -25.42
CA GLY A 418 15.50 -7.21 -24.11
C GLY A 418 14.12 -7.33 -23.48
N GLY A 419 13.83 -8.40 -22.74
CA GLY A 419 12.57 -8.49 -21.99
C GLY A 419 12.48 -7.43 -20.88
N VAL A 420 13.62 -7.10 -20.25
CA VAL A 420 13.78 -5.93 -19.39
C VAL A 420 14.16 -4.72 -20.22
N ALA A 421 15.36 -4.75 -20.79
CA ALA A 421 15.95 -3.58 -21.43
C ALA A 421 16.74 -3.87 -22.68
N ALA A 422 16.71 -2.91 -23.59
CA ALA A 422 17.74 -2.75 -24.61
C ALA A 422 18.33 -1.35 -24.51
N PHE A 423 19.63 -1.22 -24.76
CA PHE A 423 20.29 0.06 -24.61
C PHE A 423 21.50 0.26 -25.52
N GLU A 424 21.65 1.51 -25.96
CA GLU A 424 22.62 2.00 -26.95
C GLU A 424 23.32 3.30 -26.49
N ASP A 425 24.28 3.77 -27.28
CA ASP A 425 24.87 5.11 -27.19
C ASP A 425 25.37 5.49 -25.79
N ASN A 426 26.29 4.70 -25.25
CA ASN A 426 27.01 4.95 -24.00
C ASN A 426 26.09 5.02 -22.77
N SER A 427 24.93 4.38 -22.85
CA SER A 427 24.00 4.22 -21.73
C SER A 427 24.51 3.17 -20.73
N THR A 428 24.12 3.32 -19.46
CA THR A 428 24.59 2.46 -18.36
C THR A 428 23.43 1.97 -17.51
N ILE A 429 23.45 0.68 -17.17
CA ILE A 429 22.58 0.11 -16.12
C ILE A 429 23.45 -0.28 -14.93
N TYR A 430 23.10 0.24 -13.75
CA TYR A 430 23.63 -0.17 -12.45
C TYR A 430 22.58 -1.03 -11.76
N MET A 431 22.95 -2.26 -11.43
CA MET A 431 22.17 -3.15 -10.57
C MET A 431 22.99 -3.37 -9.29
N GLU A 432 22.69 -2.55 -8.30
CA GLU A 432 23.32 -2.51 -6.98
C GLU A 432 22.54 -3.40 -5.98
N GLY A 433 21.28 -3.71 -6.29
CA GLY A 433 20.39 -4.59 -5.55
C GLY A 433 19.21 -5.05 -6.41
N GLY A 434 18.11 -5.42 -5.76
CA GLY A 434 16.84 -5.73 -6.42
C GLY A 434 16.81 -7.04 -7.20
N GLU A 435 15.76 -7.19 -8.02
CA GLU A 435 15.48 -8.40 -8.79
C GLU A 435 15.07 -8.07 -10.23
N MET A 436 15.72 -8.68 -11.21
CA MET A 436 15.22 -8.78 -12.59
C MET A 436 14.71 -10.20 -12.83
N SER A 437 13.38 -10.39 -12.93
CA SER A 437 12.86 -11.75 -13.08
C SER A 437 11.67 -11.97 -14.00
N ASN A 438 11.58 -13.18 -14.56
CA ASN A 438 10.44 -13.60 -15.40
C ASN A 438 10.20 -12.71 -16.62
N ASN A 439 11.19 -11.95 -17.07
CA ASN A 439 11.06 -11.13 -18.26
C ASN A 439 11.31 -11.97 -19.52
N VAL A 440 10.71 -11.57 -20.64
CA VAL A 440 10.67 -12.38 -21.85
C VAL A 440 11.05 -11.55 -23.07
N ALA A 441 12.00 -12.03 -23.87
CA ALA A 441 12.17 -11.61 -25.26
C ALA A 441 11.61 -12.71 -26.18
N GLN A 442 10.62 -12.40 -27.01
CA GLN A 442 9.93 -13.39 -27.84
C GLN A 442 9.82 -12.95 -29.30
N SER A 443 10.20 -13.84 -30.21
CA SER A 443 9.93 -13.72 -31.64
C SER A 443 9.17 -14.94 -32.16
N THR A 444 8.22 -14.75 -33.08
CA THR A 444 7.50 -15.87 -33.71
C THR A 444 8.17 -16.42 -34.97
N THR A 445 8.99 -15.65 -35.68
CA THR A 445 9.65 -16.11 -36.93
C THR A 445 11.04 -15.56 -37.15
N GLY A 446 11.45 -14.55 -36.39
CA GLY A 446 12.77 -13.92 -36.44
C GLY A 446 13.61 -14.25 -35.21
N VAL A 447 14.56 -13.37 -34.90
CA VAL A 447 15.51 -13.56 -33.80
C VAL A 447 14.95 -12.98 -32.51
N ALA A 448 14.98 -13.77 -31.43
CA ALA A 448 14.80 -13.28 -30.07
C ALA A 448 16.15 -13.28 -29.33
N GLY A 449 16.46 -12.24 -28.55
CA GLY A 449 17.70 -12.21 -27.76
C GLY A 449 17.65 -11.34 -26.50
N GLY A 450 18.52 -11.62 -25.53
CA GLY A 450 18.58 -10.85 -24.29
C GLY A 450 17.28 -10.94 -23.48
N GLY A 451 16.97 -12.12 -22.94
CA GLY A 451 15.70 -12.36 -22.24
C GLY A 451 15.41 -11.36 -21.12
N ALA A 452 16.46 -10.86 -20.46
CA ALA A 452 16.45 -9.65 -19.67
C ALA A 452 17.07 -8.48 -20.45
N LEU A 453 18.37 -8.56 -20.77
CA LEU A 453 19.14 -7.42 -21.25
C LEU A 453 19.73 -7.65 -22.65
N GLN A 454 19.54 -6.68 -23.54
CA GLN A 454 20.21 -6.59 -24.84
C GLN A 454 21.11 -5.35 -24.89
N LEU A 455 22.42 -5.55 -25.05
CA LEU A 455 23.35 -4.46 -25.28
C LEU A 455 23.57 -4.29 -26.79
N ILE A 456 23.32 -3.09 -27.28
CA ILE A 456 23.44 -2.68 -28.69
C ILE A 456 24.78 -1.92 -28.86
N PRO A 457 25.38 -1.87 -30.07
CA PRO A 457 26.57 -1.05 -30.30
C PRO A 457 26.44 0.38 -29.78
N GLY A 458 27.56 0.97 -29.32
CA GLY A 458 27.57 2.35 -28.82
C GLY A 458 28.31 2.56 -27.50
N SER A 459 29.12 1.60 -27.04
CA SER A 459 29.87 1.68 -25.78
C SER A 459 29.04 1.55 -24.50
N CYS A 460 28.00 0.72 -24.52
CA CYS A 460 27.12 0.50 -23.38
C CYS A 460 27.79 -0.24 -22.22
N LYS A 461 27.31 0.00 -20.99
CA LYS A 461 27.82 -0.64 -19.77
C LYS A 461 26.71 -1.29 -18.95
N PHE A 462 26.98 -2.50 -18.45
CA PHE A 462 26.17 -3.12 -17.41
C PHE A 462 27.04 -3.40 -16.19
N ILE A 463 26.66 -2.81 -15.06
CA ILE A 463 27.37 -2.94 -13.78
C ILE A 463 26.44 -3.67 -12.81
N PHE A 464 26.78 -4.91 -12.51
CA PHE A 464 26.03 -5.80 -11.65
C PHE A 464 26.80 -6.03 -10.35
N SER A 465 26.60 -5.13 -9.40
CA SER A 465 27.27 -5.13 -8.10
C SER A 465 26.43 -5.77 -6.99
N GLY A 466 25.14 -6.01 -7.19
CA GLY A 466 24.28 -6.71 -6.23
C GLY A 466 22.89 -7.00 -6.79
N GLY A 467 22.12 -7.84 -6.09
CA GLY A 467 20.77 -8.25 -6.51
C GLY A 467 20.71 -9.58 -7.25
N THR A 468 19.55 -9.91 -7.82
CA THR A 468 19.28 -11.21 -8.45
C THR A 468 18.72 -11.10 -9.87
N LEU A 469 19.31 -11.82 -10.82
CA LEU A 469 18.77 -12.02 -12.16
C LEU A 469 18.33 -13.47 -12.33
N LYS A 470 17.01 -13.72 -12.41
CA LYS A 470 16.46 -15.08 -12.47
C LYS A 470 15.24 -15.20 -13.38
N ASP A 471 14.95 -16.41 -13.79
CA ASP A 471 13.82 -16.83 -14.64
C ASP A 471 13.55 -15.99 -15.90
N ASN A 472 14.55 -15.29 -16.43
CA ASN A 472 14.39 -14.50 -17.65
C ASN A 472 14.53 -15.39 -18.89
N LYS A 473 13.63 -15.23 -19.86
CA LYS A 473 13.38 -16.17 -20.95
C LYS A 473 13.62 -15.56 -22.31
N VAL A 474 14.10 -16.36 -23.25
CA VAL A 474 14.13 -16.04 -24.67
C VAL A 474 13.33 -17.09 -25.42
N LYS A 475 12.39 -16.67 -26.24
CA LYS A 475 11.43 -17.54 -26.93
C LYS A 475 11.48 -17.32 -28.44
N PHE A 476 11.80 -18.35 -29.23
CA PHE A 476 11.92 -18.24 -30.70
C PHE A 476 11.55 -19.54 -31.43
N ILE A 477 11.13 -19.44 -32.70
CA ILE A 477 10.73 -20.60 -33.54
C ILE A 477 11.83 -21.02 -34.54
N THR A 478 12.49 -20.08 -35.21
CA THR A 478 13.45 -20.41 -36.30
C THR A 478 14.91 -20.27 -35.88
N SER A 479 15.27 -19.15 -35.27
CA SER A 479 16.62 -18.85 -34.78
C SER A 479 16.54 -17.90 -33.60
N GLY A 480 17.46 -18.03 -32.64
CA GLY A 480 17.49 -17.18 -31.46
C GLY A 480 18.91 -16.76 -31.13
N ARG A 481 19.02 -15.81 -30.20
CA ARG A 481 20.20 -15.47 -29.38
C ARG A 481 19.80 -15.66 -27.91
N GLY A 482 19.38 -16.88 -27.57
CA GLY A 482 18.94 -17.44 -26.28
C GLY A 482 19.86 -17.30 -25.07
N SER A 483 20.20 -16.08 -24.70
CA SER A 483 20.74 -15.73 -23.40
C SER A 483 19.85 -14.72 -22.71
N ALA A 484 19.74 -14.81 -21.39
CA ALA A 484 19.10 -13.80 -20.55
C ALA A 484 19.82 -12.44 -20.66
N ILE A 485 21.14 -12.44 -20.84
CA ILE A 485 21.91 -11.23 -21.17
C ILE A 485 22.70 -11.47 -22.46
N ASN A 486 22.48 -10.60 -23.46
CA ASN A 486 23.26 -10.58 -24.70
C ASN A 486 24.13 -9.32 -24.75
N ALA A 487 25.44 -9.49 -24.59
CA ALA A 487 26.41 -8.39 -24.51
C ALA A 487 27.33 -8.24 -25.74
N GLY A 488 26.92 -8.71 -26.92
CA GLY A 488 27.78 -8.79 -28.11
C GLY A 488 28.42 -7.48 -28.60
N HIS A 489 27.99 -6.33 -28.09
CA HIS A 489 28.48 -5.01 -28.47
C HIS A 489 28.76 -4.06 -27.29
N ALA A 490 28.94 -4.62 -26.09
CA ALA A 490 29.17 -3.85 -24.86
C ALA A 490 30.58 -3.27 -24.76
N GLN A 491 30.72 -2.07 -24.17
CA GLN A 491 32.02 -1.59 -23.69
C GLN A 491 32.43 -2.32 -22.42
N ALA A 492 31.49 -2.52 -21.49
CA ALA A 492 31.81 -3.21 -20.25
C ALA A 492 30.60 -4.01 -19.73
N VAL A 493 30.89 -5.22 -19.27
CA VAL A 493 30.02 -5.98 -18.37
C VAL A 493 30.85 -6.27 -17.11
N ILE A 494 30.39 -5.73 -15.98
CA ILE A 494 31.10 -5.80 -14.70
C ILE A 494 30.18 -6.55 -13.74
N ILE A 495 30.67 -7.65 -13.16
CA ILE A 495 29.91 -8.48 -12.22
C ILE A 495 30.73 -8.66 -10.95
N SER A 496 30.13 -8.40 -9.79
CA SER A 496 30.75 -8.61 -8.48
C SER A 496 30.17 -9.83 -7.75
N GLY A 497 30.89 -10.35 -6.75
CA GLY A 497 30.50 -11.55 -6.01
C GLY A 497 29.18 -11.47 -5.22
N SER A 498 28.68 -10.25 -4.93
CA SER A 498 27.36 -10.03 -4.30
C SER A 498 26.18 -10.11 -5.27
N ALA A 499 26.44 -10.19 -6.57
CA ALA A 499 25.43 -10.42 -7.59
C ALA A 499 25.04 -11.90 -7.66
N SER A 500 23.76 -12.20 -7.93
CA SER A 500 23.24 -13.57 -7.99
C SER A 500 22.55 -13.86 -9.32
N ILE A 501 22.95 -14.95 -9.98
CA ILE A 501 22.26 -15.54 -11.13
C ILE A 501 22.01 -17.01 -10.78
N PRO A 502 20.89 -17.34 -10.11
CA PRO A 502 20.64 -18.71 -9.69
C PRO A 502 20.51 -19.64 -10.92
N PRO A 503 20.94 -20.90 -10.80
CA PRO A 503 20.78 -21.88 -11.86
C PRO A 503 19.30 -22.00 -12.23
N GLY A 504 19.00 -21.97 -13.52
CA GLY A 504 17.64 -22.24 -14.01
C GLY A 504 17.31 -23.71 -13.75
N SER A 505 16.13 -23.99 -13.20
CA SER A 505 15.66 -25.36 -12.93
C SER A 505 15.28 -26.16 -14.18
N GLU A 506 15.26 -25.54 -15.35
CA GLU A 506 14.89 -26.17 -16.62
C GLU A 506 15.85 -25.69 -17.71
N ASP A 507 16.67 -26.62 -18.18
CA ASP A 507 17.47 -26.51 -19.40
C ASP A 507 16.59 -26.19 -20.61
N ILE A 508 17.24 -25.78 -21.70
CA ILE A 508 16.63 -25.45 -22.99
C ILE A 508 15.55 -26.47 -23.36
N THR A 509 14.28 -26.06 -23.36
CA THR A 509 13.17 -26.91 -23.81
C THR A 509 12.77 -26.48 -25.21
N THR A 510 12.89 -27.38 -26.18
CA THR A 510 12.16 -27.27 -27.44
C THR A 510 10.75 -27.82 -27.22
N ASP A 511 9.73 -26.97 -27.29
CA ASP A 511 8.34 -27.44 -27.18
C ASP A 511 7.93 -28.26 -28.42
N ALA A 512 6.79 -28.95 -28.34
CA ALA A 512 6.27 -29.80 -29.42
C ALA A 512 6.00 -29.04 -30.75
N ASN A 513 6.02 -27.71 -30.74
CA ASN A 513 5.86 -26.85 -31.91
C ASN A 513 7.21 -26.35 -32.47
N GLY A 514 8.34 -26.84 -31.95
CA GLY A 514 9.69 -26.44 -32.36
C GLY A 514 10.19 -25.14 -31.72
N LYS A 515 9.47 -24.58 -30.72
CA LYS A 515 9.88 -23.35 -30.05
C LYS A 515 10.95 -23.66 -29.02
N THR A 516 12.10 -23.01 -29.14
CA THR A 516 13.20 -23.17 -28.17
C THR A 516 13.08 -22.08 -27.10
N ASP A 517 13.06 -22.48 -25.83
CA ASP A 517 13.12 -21.59 -24.66
C ASP A 517 14.49 -21.72 -23.99
N SER A 518 15.09 -20.61 -23.55
CA SER A 518 16.34 -20.60 -22.78
C SER A 518 16.16 -19.73 -21.53
N LYS A 519 16.50 -20.27 -20.36
CA LYS A 519 16.42 -19.59 -19.06
C LYS A 519 17.82 -19.23 -18.54
N ASN A 520 17.97 -18.02 -18.00
CA ASN A 520 19.08 -17.57 -17.14
C ASN A 520 20.53 -17.73 -17.66
N ALA A 521 20.76 -17.90 -18.96
CA ALA A 521 22.10 -17.98 -19.53
C ALA A 521 22.72 -16.58 -19.77
N LEU A 522 24.02 -16.42 -19.51
CA LEU A 522 24.80 -15.22 -19.90
C LEU A 522 25.56 -15.52 -21.19
N SER A 523 25.33 -14.76 -22.26
CA SER A 523 26.12 -14.87 -23.50
C SER A 523 26.92 -13.61 -23.76
N LEU A 524 28.22 -13.78 -23.96
CA LEU A 524 29.18 -12.73 -24.26
C LEU A 524 29.77 -13.02 -25.64
N GLY A 525 29.22 -12.49 -26.74
CA GLY A 525 29.74 -12.87 -28.04
C GLY A 525 29.22 -12.13 -29.26
N ALA A 526 30.00 -12.22 -30.35
CA ALA A 526 29.66 -11.68 -31.67
C ALA A 526 28.99 -12.75 -32.54
N ASN A 527 27.88 -12.36 -33.18
CA ASN A 527 27.15 -13.01 -34.28
C ASN A 527 27.49 -14.51 -34.55
N GLY A 528 26.77 -15.44 -33.92
CA GLY A 528 26.86 -16.86 -34.25
C GLY A 528 25.74 -17.72 -33.62
N ASN A 529 25.23 -18.70 -34.38
CA ASN A 529 24.09 -19.56 -34.07
C ASN A 529 24.46 -20.81 -33.21
N SER A 530 25.03 -20.67 -32.01
CA SER A 530 25.27 -21.85 -31.14
C SER A 530 25.22 -21.52 -29.63
N PHE A 531 24.49 -22.33 -28.86
CA PHE A 531 24.04 -22.07 -27.49
C PHE A 531 24.79 -22.86 -26.41
N PHE A 532 25.34 -22.17 -25.42
CA PHE A 532 25.83 -22.75 -24.17
C PHE A 532 25.57 -21.79 -22.99
N PRO A 533 25.36 -22.29 -21.75
CA PRO A 533 24.92 -21.50 -20.59
C PRO A 533 25.90 -20.40 -20.15
N VAL A 534 27.17 -20.50 -20.58
CA VAL A 534 28.13 -19.39 -20.62
C VAL A 534 28.96 -19.59 -21.89
N ASN A 535 28.85 -18.69 -22.86
CA ASN A 535 29.69 -18.68 -24.05
C ASN A 535 30.35 -17.31 -24.16
N ILE A 536 31.68 -17.26 -24.00
CA ILE A 536 32.50 -16.13 -24.46
C ILE A 536 32.96 -16.47 -25.87
N ASN A 537 32.26 -16.00 -26.88
CA ASN A 537 32.58 -16.33 -28.27
C ASN A 537 32.59 -15.07 -29.13
N GLY A 538 33.78 -14.55 -29.39
CA GLY A 538 33.97 -13.42 -30.28
C GLY A 538 35.19 -12.59 -29.91
N THR A 539 35.71 -11.88 -30.91
CA THR A 539 36.72 -10.86 -30.72
C THR A 539 36.08 -9.70 -29.97
N LEU A 540 36.36 -9.57 -28.68
CA LEU A 540 36.09 -8.33 -27.94
C LEU A 540 36.87 -7.21 -28.65
N SER A 541 36.31 -6.01 -28.76
CA SER A 541 37.13 -4.90 -29.25
C SER A 541 38.31 -4.70 -28.28
N THR A 542 39.42 -4.11 -28.72
CA THR A 542 40.57 -3.82 -27.85
C THR A 542 40.23 -2.92 -26.65
N THR A 543 39.03 -2.34 -26.61
CA THR A 543 38.54 -1.47 -25.54
C THR A 543 37.49 -2.13 -24.62
N SER A 544 36.93 -3.28 -25.00
CA SER A 544 35.92 -3.97 -24.19
C SER A 544 36.56 -4.67 -22.97
N LYS A 545 35.99 -4.48 -21.77
CA LYS A 545 36.47 -5.10 -20.51
C LYS A 545 35.36 -5.93 -19.85
N ILE A 546 35.67 -7.18 -19.51
CA ILE A 546 34.86 -8.00 -18.60
C ILE A 546 35.62 -8.11 -17.29
N THR A 547 34.97 -7.74 -16.19
CA THR A 547 35.56 -7.85 -14.84
C THR A 547 34.62 -8.67 -13.97
N ILE A 548 35.12 -9.79 -13.45
CA ILE A 548 34.40 -10.68 -12.54
C ILE A 548 35.18 -10.69 -11.22
N ASP A 549 34.58 -10.22 -10.13
CA ASP A 549 35.14 -10.34 -8.78
C ASP A 549 34.52 -11.56 -8.08
N LEU A 550 35.33 -12.59 -7.87
CA LEU A 550 34.94 -13.81 -7.15
C LEU A 550 35.26 -13.62 -5.66
N GLN A 551 34.30 -13.12 -4.88
CA GLN A 551 34.45 -13.17 -3.43
C GLN A 551 34.38 -14.63 -2.97
N THR A 552 35.50 -15.17 -2.49
CA THR A 552 35.58 -16.54 -1.96
C THR A 552 34.90 -16.60 -0.59
N THR A 553 33.69 -17.14 -0.54
CA THR A 553 33.08 -17.61 0.71
C THR A 553 33.77 -18.91 1.13
N THR A 554 34.84 -18.82 1.93
CA THR A 554 35.45 -19.81 2.87
C THR A 554 35.55 -21.31 2.51
N GLY A 555 35.18 -21.73 1.31
CA GLY A 555 35.38 -23.06 0.77
C GLY A 555 36.69 -23.10 0.00
N THR A 556 37.52 -24.10 0.30
CA THR A 556 38.74 -24.37 -0.45
C THR A 556 38.36 -24.75 -1.87
N VAL A 557 38.50 -23.83 -2.83
CA VAL A 557 38.35 -24.14 -4.25
C VAL A 557 39.60 -24.90 -4.68
N ASP A 558 39.44 -26.17 -5.05
CA ASP A 558 40.50 -26.99 -5.58
C ASP A 558 40.85 -26.56 -7.00
N TYR A 559 41.87 -25.71 -7.14
CA TYR A 559 42.41 -25.25 -8.42
C TYR A 559 43.11 -26.35 -9.25
N SER A 560 43.18 -27.60 -8.75
CA SER A 560 43.76 -28.72 -9.51
C SER A 560 42.80 -29.34 -10.54
N LYS A 561 41.51 -28.93 -10.54
CA LYS A 561 40.55 -29.29 -11.59
C LYS A 561 40.33 -28.09 -12.52
N PRO A 562 40.38 -28.26 -13.86
CA PRO A 562 40.17 -27.15 -14.77
C PRO A 562 38.76 -26.58 -14.61
N ILE A 563 38.66 -25.30 -14.27
CA ILE A 563 37.43 -24.47 -14.37
C ILE A 563 37.10 -24.20 -15.87
N LEU A 564 37.99 -24.63 -16.77
CA LEU A 564 37.89 -24.54 -18.22
C LEU A 564 37.74 -25.96 -18.79
N LYS A 565 36.52 -26.43 -19.07
CA LYS A 565 36.33 -27.62 -19.90
C LYS A 565 36.42 -27.23 -21.37
N ASN A 566 37.36 -27.84 -22.10
CA ASN A 566 37.28 -27.93 -23.56
C ASN A 566 36.18 -28.93 -23.91
N TYR A 567 35.19 -28.52 -24.69
CA TYR A 567 34.03 -29.34 -25.01
C TYR A 567 33.96 -29.61 -26.51
N ASN A 568 34.30 -30.83 -26.93
CA ASN A 568 34.11 -31.30 -28.31
C ASN A 568 32.85 -32.18 -28.47
N ASP A 569 32.16 -32.57 -27.38
CA ASP A 569 31.15 -33.64 -27.42
C ASP A 569 29.79 -33.20 -26.85
N GLY A 570 29.07 -32.32 -27.55
CA GLY A 570 27.59 -32.31 -27.63
C GLY A 570 26.64 -32.16 -26.42
N ASP A 571 26.96 -32.61 -25.20
CA ASP A 571 26.00 -32.66 -24.08
C ASP A 571 25.99 -31.39 -23.17
N PRO A 572 24.81 -30.94 -22.70
CA PRO A 572 24.69 -29.92 -21.67
C PRO A 572 25.12 -30.46 -20.29
N ILE A 573 25.77 -29.62 -19.47
CA ILE A 573 26.08 -29.93 -18.07
C ILE A 573 25.02 -29.26 -17.21
N ALA A 574 24.14 -30.05 -16.60
CA ALA A 574 23.16 -29.57 -15.62
C ALA A 574 23.83 -29.45 -14.24
N TYR A 575 23.66 -28.31 -13.58
CA TYR A 575 24.06 -28.10 -12.20
C TYR A 575 22.84 -28.27 -11.29
N THR A 576 22.94 -29.09 -10.24
CA THR A 576 21.83 -29.40 -9.32
C THR A 576 21.78 -28.52 -8.07
N ASP A 577 22.81 -27.70 -7.82
CA ASP A 577 22.92 -26.85 -6.63
C ASP A 577 23.06 -25.36 -7.02
N ASN A 578 22.64 -24.45 -6.14
CA ASN A 578 22.87 -23.00 -6.28
C ASN A 578 24.37 -22.75 -6.55
N ALA A 579 24.72 -22.29 -7.73
CA ALA A 579 26.09 -21.89 -8.05
C ALA A 579 26.32 -20.45 -7.55
N PRO A 580 27.09 -20.22 -6.47
CA PRO A 580 27.68 -18.91 -6.26
C PRO A 580 28.51 -18.53 -7.49
N VAL A 581 28.64 -17.23 -7.78
CA VAL A 581 29.47 -16.65 -8.87
C VAL A 581 30.88 -17.29 -8.92
N SER A 582 31.38 -17.84 -7.80
CA SER A 582 32.61 -18.64 -7.72
C SER A 582 32.65 -19.92 -8.56
N ILE A 583 31.55 -20.36 -9.19
CA ILE A 583 31.48 -21.58 -10.02
C ILE A 583 31.10 -21.26 -11.49
N PHE A 584 31.45 -20.07 -11.99
CA PHE A 584 31.35 -19.80 -13.43
C PHE A 584 32.31 -20.73 -14.20
N GLU A 585 31.78 -21.76 -14.87
CA GLU A 585 32.50 -22.46 -15.94
C GLU A 585 32.64 -21.50 -17.14
N LEU A 586 33.83 -20.92 -17.32
CA LEU A 586 34.20 -20.21 -18.53
C LEU A 586 34.43 -21.24 -19.65
N ARG A 587 33.48 -21.37 -20.59
CA ARG A 587 33.69 -22.24 -21.77
C ARG A 587 34.58 -21.55 -22.79
N ASN A 588 35.58 -22.29 -23.26
CA ASN A 588 36.58 -21.80 -24.20
C ASN A 588 36.19 -22.22 -25.62
N LEU A 589 35.77 -21.28 -26.46
CA LEU A 589 35.65 -21.48 -27.90
C LEU A 589 36.42 -20.34 -28.61
N VAL A 590 37.67 -20.69 -28.96
CA VAL A 590 38.58 -20.11 -29.98
C VAL A 590 39.48 -18.90 -29.61
N ASN A 591 40.80 -19.17 -29.73
CA ASN A 591 42.01 -18.31 -29.84
C ASN A 591 42.06 -16.93 -29.16
N TYR A 592 42.71 -16.90 -27.99
CA TYR A 592 43.11 -15.67 -27.30
C TYR A 592 44.55 -15.25 -27.65
N SER A 593 44.69 -14.09 -28.28
CA SER A 593 45.94 -13.31 -28.25
C SER A 593 45.73 -11.83 -27.88
N ALA A 594 44.52 -11.40 -27.47
CA ALA A 594 44.23 -9.97 -27.26
C ALA A 594 43.42 -9.57 -26.00
N HIS A 595 43.08 -10.48 -25.08
CA HIS A 595 42.19 -10.15 -23.95
C HIS A 595 42.73 -10.61 -22.60
N THR A 596 42.56 -9.76 -21.57
CA THR A 596 43.09 -9.98 -20.21
C THR A 596 41.93 -10.26 -19.26
N ILE A 597 41.84 -11.48 -18.72
CA ILE A 597 41.01 -11.77 -17.54
C ILE A 597 41.87 -11.44 -16.32
N THR A 598 41.43 -10.50 -15.48
CA THR A 598 42.18 -10.11 -14.27
C THR A 598 41.46 -10.64 -13.04
N SER A 599 42.12 -11.53 -12.29
CA SER A 599 41.70 -11.88 -10.93
C SER A 599 41.90 -10.68 -10.01
N LEU A 600 40.88 -10.34 -9.21
CA LEU A 600 40.87 -9.19 -8.31
C LEU A 600 41.04 -9.61 -6.83
N ALA A 601 41.95 -10.54 -6.55
CA ALA A 601 42.15 -11.06 -5.19
C ALA A 601 42.31 -9.96 -4.10
N ASP A 602 42.94 -8.83 -4.44
CA ASP A 602 43.21 -7.69 -3.53
C ASP A 602 42.39 -6.43 -3.86
N LYS A 603 41.42 -6.53 -4.76
CA LYS A 603 40.65 -5.38 -5.26
C LYS A 603 39.16 -5.59 -5.05
N LYS A 604 38.41 -4.51 -4.84
CA LYS A 604 36.94 -4.53 -4.77
C LYS A 604 36.36 -3.78 -5.97
N ILE A 605 35.23 -4.26 -6.46
CA ILE A 605 34.40 -3.50 -7.38
C ILE A 605 33.54 -2.55 -6.55
N ASN A 606 33.75 -1.26 -6.71
CA ASN A 606 32.91 -0.24 -6.09
C ASN A 606 31.53 -0.23 -6.76
N ALA A 607 30.52 0.35 -6.10
CA ALA A 607 29.15 0.41 -6.63
C ALA A 607 29.06 1.10 -8.01
N ASP A 608 30.00 2.01 -8.32
CA ASP A 608 30.12 2.71 -9.60
C ASP A 608 30.86 1.92 -10.69
N GLY A 609 31.23 0.66 -10.42
CA GLY A 609 31.97 -0.20 -11.33
C GLY A 609 33.47 0.10 -11.41
N THR A 610 33.99 1.06 -10.65
CA THR A 610 35.44 1.29 -10.55
C THR A 610 36.10 0.18 -9.72
N ILE A 611 37.35 -0.11 -10.04
CA ILE A 611 38.15 -1.09 -9.30
C ILE A 611 38.98 -0.32 -8.27
N GLY A 612 38.65 -0.50 -6.99
CA GLY A 612 39.41 0.04 -5.87
C GLY A 612 40.22 -1.04 -5.15
N ASP A 613 41.17 -0.63 -4.31
CA ASP A 613 41.83 -1.54 -3.38
C ASP A 613 40.83 -1.97 -2.29
N LYS A 614 40.93 -3.22 -1.81
CA LYS A 614 40.02 -3.77 -0.78
C LYS A 614 40.02 -2.94 0.50
#